data_AF-A0A511ABD3-F1
#
_entry.id   AF-A0A511ABD3-F1
#
_cell.length_a   1.000
_cell.length_b   1.000
_cell.length_c   1.000
_cell.angle_alpha   90.00
_cell.angle_beta   90.00
_cell.angle_gamma   90.00
#
_symmetry.space_group_name_H-M   'P 1'
#
loop_
_entity.id
_entity.type
_entity.pdbx_description
1 polymer ?
#
loop_
_entity_poly.entity_id
_entity_poly.type
_entity_poly.pdbx_seq_one_letter_code
_entity_poly.pdbx_strand_id
1 'polypeptide(L)'
;MSNTTTHPSTLTWKQADDDVHVATRDGEYAGFVELEADGHVVHDNQGAEVGSFETLADARHALEGSTQRRPRSFVQTLRGHLSRSRV
;
A
#
# COMPACT_ATOMS: atom_id res chain seq x y z
N MET A 1 5.54 -7.08 35.97
CA MET A 1 5.03 -7.85 34.82
C MET A 1 4.73 -6.84 33.73
N SER A 2 5.54 -6.78 32.67
CA SER A 2 5.34 -5.82 31.59
C SER A 2 4.42 -6.45 30.55
N ASN A 3 3.16 -6.02 30.48
CA ASN A 3 2.26 -6.41 29.40
C ASN A 3 2.67 -5.61 28.15
N THR A 4 3.51 -6.19 27.30
CA THR A 4 3.64 -5.73 25.91
C THR A 4 2.34 -6.06 25.19
N THR A 5 1.36 -5.17 25.31
CA THR A 5 0.23 -5.12 24.38
C THR A 5 0.82 -4.82 23.02
N THR A 6 0.99 -5.85 22.18
CA THR A 6 1.15 -5.68 20.75
C THR A 6 -0.11 -4.99 20.26
N HIS A 7 -0.10 -3.65 20.24
CA HIS A 7 -1.14 -2.91 19.56
C HIS A 7 -1.10 -3.41 18.11
N PRO A 8 -2.23 -3.85 17.53
CA PRO A 8 -2.27 -4.07 16.10
C PRO A 8 -1.93 -2.71 15.49
N SER A 9 -0.72 -2.58 14.98
CA SER A 9 -0.27 -1.39 14.27
C SER A 9 -1.11 -1.29 13.00
N THR A 10 -2.25 -0.64 13.11
CA THR A 10 -3.24 -0.51 12.05
C THR A 10 -2.70 0.45 11.00
N LEU A 11 -2.92 0.12 9.72
CA LEU A 11 -2.62 1.05 8.64
C LEU A 11 -3.62 2.21 8.70
N THR A 12 -3.08 3.42 8.77
CA THR A 12 -3.83 4.66 8.53
C THR A 12 -3.91 4.87 7.02
N TRP A 13 -5.12 4.92 6.49
CA TRP A 13 -5.37 5.13 5.08
C TRP A 13 -5.72 6.59 4.81
N LYS A 14 -5.09 7.18 3.80
CA LYS A 14 -5.37 8.53 3.34
C LYS A 14 -5.52 8.53 1.83
N GLN A 15 -6.60 9.12 1.35
CA GLN A 15 -6.78 9.36 -0.08
C GLN A 15 -5.81 10.45 -0.55
N ALA A 16 -4.97 10.13 -1.53
CA ALA A 16 -4.00 11.05 -2.12
C ALA A 16 -4.53 11.65 -3.43
N ASP A 17 -5.31 10.88 -4.19
CA ASP A 17 -5.98 11.27 -5.42
C ASP A 17 -7.34 10.54 -5.54
N ASP A 18 -8.13 10.80 -6.58
CA ASP A 18 -9.42 10.12 -6.80
C ASP A 18 -9.25 8.60 -6.87
N ASP A 19 -8.18 8.16 -7.54
CA ASP A 19 -7.87 6.74 -7.76
C ASP A 19 -6.74 6.21 -6.86
N VAL A 20 -6.17 7.03 -5.97
CA VAL A 20 -4.97 6.64 -5.19
C VAL A 20 -5.18 6.78 -3.68
N HIS A 21 -4.92 5.70 -2.96
CA HIS A 21 -4.99 5.63 -1.50
C HIS A 21 -3.65 5.23 -0.90
N VAL A 22 -3.07 6.07 -0.05
CA VAL A 22 -1.80 5.82 0.64
C VAL A 22 -2.04 5.20 2.02
N ALA A 23 -1.26 4.19 2.36
CA ALA A 23 -1.21 3.59 3.68
C ALA A 23 0.01 4.09 4.46
N THR A 24 -0.21 4.44 5.72
CA THR A 24 0.82 4.86 6.68
C THR A 24 0.69 4.02 7.95
N ARG A 25 1.78 3.44 8.44
CA ARG A 25 1.85 2.65 9.66
C ARG A 25 2.70 3.38 10.70
N ASP A 26 2.14 3.71 11.85
CA ASP A 26 2.89 4.40 12.92
C ASP A 26 3.65 5.67 12.46
N GLY A 27 3.12 6.36 11.45
CA GLY A 27 3.74 7.54 10.84
C GLY A 27 4.74 7.24 9.71
N GLU A 28 5.01 5.97 9.38
CA GLU A 28 5.84 5.53 8.26
C GLU A 28 5.00 5.14 7.04
N TYR A 29 5.45 5.49 5.84
CA TYR A 29 4.81 5.08 4.60
C TYR A 29 4.89 3.55 4.42
N ALA A 30 3.73 2.90 4.33
CA ALA A 30 3.62 1.45 4.22
C ALA A 30 3.38 0.98 2.77
N GLY A 31 2.87 1.85 1.91
CA GLY A 31 2.53 1.53 0.52
C GLY A 31 1.31 2.32 0.06
N PHE A 32 0.76 1.92 -1.08
CA PHE A 32 -0.43 2.56 -1.66
C PHE A 32 -1.27 1.55 -2.44
N VAL A 33 -2.52 1.92 -2.68
CA VAL A 33 -3.45 1.21 -3.55
C VAL A 33 -3.89 2.17 -4.62
N GLU A 34 -3.78 1.74 -5.86
CA GLU A 34 -4.23 2.45 -7.04
C GLU A 34 -5.45 1.73 -7.63
N LEU A 35 -6.49 2.48 -7.95
CA LEU A 35 -7.63 1.99 -8.69
C LEU A 35 -7.33 2.09 -10.18
N GLU A 36 -7.25 0.94 -10.82
CA GLU A 36 -7.11 0.75 -12.25
C GLU A 36 -8.46 0.35 -12.86
N ALA A 37 -8.54 0.31 -14.19
CA ALA A 37 -9.77 -0.01 -14.92
C ALA A 37 -10.38 -1.37 -14.53
N ASP A 38 -9.53 -2.34 -14.18
CA ASP A 38 -9.92 -3.73 -13.89
C ASP A 38 -9.88 -4.08 -12.38
N GLY A 39 -9.54 -3.13 -11.50
CA GLY A 39 -9.50 -3.38 -10.06
C GLY A 39 -8.50 -2.53 -9.29
N HIS A 40 -8.17 -2.95 -8.08
CA HIS A 40 -7.31 -2.25 -7.14
C HIS A 40 -5.94 -2.89 -7.07
N VAL A 41 -4.90 -2.19 -7.51
CA VAL A 41 -3.52 -2.67 -7.51
C VAL A 41 -2.82 -2.18 -6.25
N VAL A 42 -2.32 -3.11 -5.44
CA VAL A 42 -1.59 -2.83 -4.21
C VAL A 42 -0.11 -2.76 -4.50
N HIS A 43 0.52 -1.70 -4.01
CA HIS A 43 1.96 -1.50 -4.06
C HIS A 43 2.52 -1.36 -2.64
N ASP A 44 3.65 -2.01 -2.38
CA ASP A 44 4.33 -1.88 -1.09
C ASP A 44 5.09 -0.54 -0.96
N ASN A 45 5.78 -0.36 0.16
CA ASN A 45 6.56 0.85 0.40
C ASN A 45 7.76 1.02 -0.56
N GLN A 46 8.14 -0.02 -1.30
CA GLN A 46 9.17 -0.01 -2.34
C GLN A 46 8.59 0.26 -3.73
N GLY A 47 7.26 0.32 -3.87
CA GLY A 47 6.59 0.38 -5.15
C GLY A 47 6.55 -0.95 -5.89
N ALA A 48 6.81 -2.07 -5.22
CA ALA A 48 6.60 -3.39 -5.79
C ALA A 48 5.12 -3.76 -5.74
N GLU A 49 4.59 -4.23 -6.86
CA GLU A 49 3.22 -4.74 -6.94
C GLU A 49 3.10 -5.98 -6.03
N VAL A 50 2.20 -5.88 -5.04
CA VAL A 50 1.83 -6.97 -4.14
C VAL A 50 0.75 -7.84 -4.78
N GLY A 51 -0.13 -7.22 -5.59
CA GLY A 51 -1.14 -7.88 -6.40
C GLY A 51 -2.32 -6.97 -6.74
N SER A 52 -3.20 -7.45 -7.61
CA SER A 52 -4.45 -6.81 -8.01
C SER A 52 -5.66 -7.47 -7.35
N PHE A 53 -6.60 -6.67 -6.89
CA PHE A 53 -7.78 -7.11 -6.13
C PHE A 53 -9.06 -6.46 -6.63
N GLU A 54 -10.17 -7.18 -6.63
CA GLU A 54 -11.45 -6.64 -7.10
C GLU A 54 -11.99 -5.53 -6.19
N THR A 55 -11.63 -5.55 -4.90
CA THR A 55 -12.13 -4.59 -3.91
C THR A 55 -11.01 -3.91 -3.15
N LEU A 56 -11.23 -2.63 -2.80
CA LEU A 56 -10.32 -1.87 -1.96
C LEU A 56 -10.10 -2.53 -0.59
N ALA A 57 -11.12 -3.17 -0.02
CA ALA A 57 -10.99 -3.84 1.28
C ALA A 57 -9.98 -5.01 1.22
N ASP A 58 -10.06 -5.83 0.16
CA ASP A 58 -9.14 -6.95 -0.03
C ASP A 58 -7.71 -6.45 -0.30
N ALA A 59 -7.58 -5.41 -1.12
CA ALA A 59 -6.32 -4.71 -1.36
C ALA A 59 -5.67 -4.19 -0.05
N ARG A 60 -6.45 -3.53 0.81
CA ARG A 60 -5.97 -3.04 2.11
C ARG A 60 -5.48 -4.17 3.00
N HIS A 61 -6.26 -5.25 3.10
CA HIS A 61 -5.92 -6.41 3.91
C HIS A 61 -4.66 -7.12 3.40
N ALA A 62 -4.46 -7.19 2.09
CA ALA A 62 -3.25 -7.71 1.49
C ALA A 62 -2.01 -6.89 1.87
N LEU A 63 -2.12 -5.56 1.88
CA LEU A 63 -1.03 -4.67 2.31
C LEU A 63 -0.73 -4.79 3.82
N GLU A 64 -1.77 -4.94 4.65
CA GLU A 64 -1.62 -5.24 6.09
C GLU A 64 -0.88 -6.56 6.32
N GLY A 65 -1.18 -7.58 5.53
CA GLY A 65 -0.50 -8.89 5.60
C GLY A 65 0.93 -8.88 5.06
N SER A 66 1.24 -8.06 4.05
CA SER A 66 2.56 -8.00 3.42
C SER A 66 3.57 -7.21 4.26
N THR A 67 3.16 -6.10 4.89
CA THR A 67 4.02 -5.32 5.79
C THR A 67 4.49 -6.12 7.02
N GLN A 68 3.76 -7.19 7.38
CA GLN A 68 4.12 -8.08 8.47
C GLN A 68 5.17 -9.13 8.05
N ARG A 69 5.34 -9.37 6.73
CA ARG A 69 6.33 -10.31 6.16
C ARG A 69 7.59 -9.58 5.67
N ARG A 70 8.43 -9.18 6.63
CA ARG A 70 9.89 -8.98 6.56
C ARG A 70 10.47 -7.58 6.26
N PRO A 71 11.58 -7.23 6.96
CA PRO A 71 12.52 -6.21 6.53
C PRO A 71 13.59 -6.84 5.62
N ARG A 72 13.57 -6.60 4.31
CA ARG A 72 14.72 -6.87 3.43
C ARG A 72 14.79 -5.95 2.21
N SER A 73 15.70 -4.97 2.32
CA SER A 73 16.51 -4.37 1.25
C SER A 73 15.80 -3.75 0.04
N PHE A 74 15.51 -2.47 0.24
CA PHE A 74 15.39 -1.35 -0.68
C PHE A 74 16.40 -1.37 -1.83
N VAL A 75 15.96 -1.66 -3.06
CA VAL A 75 16.40 -1.04 -4.33
C VAL A 75 15.44 -1.49 -5.45
N GLN A 76 14.42 -0.69 -5.82
CA GLN A 76 13.97 -0.69 -7.22
C GLN A 76 13.12 0.54 -7.61
N THR A 77 13.83 1.57 -8.08
CA THR A 77 13.54 2.36 -9.28
C THR A 77 12.07 2.57 -9.68
N LEU A 78 11.59 3.78 -9.39
CA LEU A 78 10.49 4.48 -10.07
C LEU A 78 10.60 4.32 -11.60
N ARG A 79 9.78 3.44 -12.18
CA ARG A 79 9.49 3.44 -13.62
C ARG A 79 7.99 3.43 -13.86
N GLY A 80 7.48 4.64 -14.03
CA GLY A 80 6.56 5.01 -15.09
C GLY A 80 5.13 4.48 -14.98
N HIS A 81 4.18 5.39 -14.70
CA HIS A 81 2.98 5.54 -15.53
C HIS A 81 2.29 6.90 -15.31
N LEU A 82 3.06 8.00 -15.25
CA LEU A 82 2.51 9.34 -15.48
C LEU A 82 2.20 9.53 -16.98
N SER A 83 1.23 8.79 -17.50
CA SER A 83 0.59 9.10 -18.78
C SER A 83 -0.66 9.93 -18.51
N ARG A 84 -0.43 11.22 -18.26
CA ARG A 84 -1.36 12.27 -18.63
C ARG A 84 -1.80 12.05 -20.09
N SER A 85 -3.09 11.86 -20.33
CA SER A 85 -3.70 12.18 -21.61
C SER A 85 -5.14 12.63 -21.40
N ARG A 86 -5.29 13.94 -21.24
CA ARG A 86 -6.53 14.65 -21.50
C ARG A 86 -6.41 15.16 -22.94
N VAL A 87 -7.22 14.63 -23.86
CA VAL A 87 -7.42 15.19 -25.20
C VAL A 87 -8.73 15.98 -25.20
#